data_AF-A0A222MVZ3-F1
#
_entry.id   AF-A0A222MVZ3-F1
#
_cell.length_a   1.000
_cell.length_b   1.000
_cell.length_c   1.000
_cell.angle_alpha   90.00
_cell.angle_beta   90.00
_cell.angle_gamma   90.00
#
_symmetry.space_group_name_H-M   'P 1'
#
loop_
_entity.id
_entity.type
_entity.pdbx_description
1 polymer ?
#
loop_
_entity_poly.entity_id
_entity_poly.type
_entity_poly.pdbx_seq_one_letter_code
_entity_poly.pdbx_strand_id
1 'polypeptide(L)' 'MTKEEFKILMKEAGFKRKLDLAQALDLSYQSVNNWGASNEYPRYLKPFLLAYAKAKKYDELMKENN' A
#
# COMPACT_ATOMS: atom_id res chain seq x y z
N MET A 1 1.70 -10.32 -7.71
CA MET A 1 0.55 -9.41 -7.91
C MET A 1 0.65 -8.78 -9.28
N THR A 2 -0.47 -8.46 -9.90
CA THR A 2 -0.47 -7.68 -11.16
C THR A 2 -0.39 -6.18 -10.89
N LYS A 3 -0.15 -5.38 -11.92
CA LYS A 3 -0.15 -3.90 -11.82
C LYS A 3 -1.54 -3.37 -11.42
N GLU A 4 -2.58 -3.99 -11.94
CA GLU A 4 -3.98 -3.69 -11.65
C GLU A 4 -4.30 -4.00 -10.19
N GLU A 5 -3.90 -5.18 -9.71
CA GLU A 5 -4.05 -5.59 -8.31
C GLU A 5 -3.31 -4.63 -7.37
N PHE A 6 -2.08 -4.24 -7.71
CA PHE A 6 -1.32 -3.26 -6.92
C PHE A 6 -2.04 -1.90 -6.82
N LYS A 7 -2.61 -1.39 -7.92
CA LYS A 7 -3.38 -0.13 -7.92
C LYS A 7 -4.63 -0.20 -7.04
N ILE A 8 -5.35 -1.32 -7.09
CA ILE A 8 -6.54 -1.54 -6.26
C ILE A 8 -6.15 -1.53 -4.78
N LEU A 9 -5.14 -2.32 -4.40
CA LEU A 9 -4.69 -2.43 -3.01
C LEU A 9 -4.14 -1.10 -2.47
N MET A 10 -3.43 -0.32 -3.29
CA MET A 10 -3.00 1.03 -2.92
C MET A 10 -4.17 1.94 -2.57
N LYS A 11 -5.23 1.92 -3.40
CA LYS A 11 -6.43 2.72 -3.18
C LYS A 11 -7.17 2.29 -1.91
N GLU A 12 -7.32 0.99 -1.69
CA GLU A 12 -7.95 0.43 -0.49
C GLU A 12 -7.17 0.77 0.79
N ALA A 13 -5.84 0.70 0.73
CA ALA A 13 -4.96 1.11 1.82
C ALA A 13 -4.93 2.65 2.02
N GLY A 14 -5.50 3.42 1.09
CA GLY A 14 -5.57 4.88 1.16
C GLY A 14 -4.31 5.60 0.72
N PHE A 15 -3.38 4.92 0.04
CA PHE A 15 -2.19 5.55 -0.55
C PHE A 15 -2.55 6.18 -1.89
N LYS A 16 -2.38 7.51 -1.99
CA LYS A 16 -2.70 8.25 -3.22
C LYS A 16 -1.55 8.22 -4.23
N ARG A 17 -0.31 8.16 -3.75
CA ARG A 17 0.91 8.19 -4.56
C ARG A 17 1.87 7.09 -4.10
N LYS A 18 2.70 6.59 -5.03
CA LYS A 18 3.80 5.66 -4.70
C LYS A 18 4.78 6.23 -3.66
N LEU A 19 4.92 7.56 -3.60
CA LEU A 19 5.74 8.24 -2.57
C LEU A 19 5.20 8.01 -1.16
N ASP A 20 3.86 8.02 -0.98
CA ASP A 20 3.24 7.80 0.32
C ASP A 20 3.50 6.36 0.81
N LEU A 21 3.45 5.39 -0.12
CA LEU A 21 3.80 4.00 0.17
C LEU A 21 5.30 3.83 0.47
N ALA A 22 6.16 4.54 -0.26
CA ALA A 22 7.61 4.50 -0.02
C ALA A 22 7.96 4.98 1.39
N GLN A 23 7.32 6.06 1.84
CA GLN A 23 7.46 6.57 3.22
C GLN A 23 6.92 5.56 4.26
N ALA A 24 5.77 4.95 4.01
CA ALA A 24 5.18 3.97 4.93
C ALA A 24 6.00 2.68 5.08
N LEU A 25 6.75 2.31 4.05
CA LEU A 25 7.62 1.13 4.04
C LEU A 25 9.08 1.43 4.40
N ASP A 26 9.42 2.70 4.63
CA ASP A 26 10.80 3.17 4.79
C ASP A 26 11.72 2.73 3.64
N LEU A 27 11.26 2.96 2.42
CA LEU A 27 11.97 2.64 1.18
C LEU A 27 12.20 3.90 0.34
N SER A 28 13.22 3.84 -0.53
CA SER A 28 13.39 4.89 -1.52
C SER A 28 12.23 4.90 -2.52
N TYR A 29 11.82 6.11 -2.95
CA TYR A 29 10.80 6.26 -3.99
C TYR A 29 11.17 5.47 -5.27
N GLN A 30 12.46 5.44 -5.63
CA GLN A 30 12.95 4.73 -6.81
C GLN A 30 12.70 3.22 -6.70
N SER A 31 12.88 2.63 -5.52
CA SER A 31 12.59 1.20 -5.29
C SER A 31 11.12 0.88 -5.58
N VAL A 32 10.21 1.64 -4.98
CA VAL A 32 8.74 1.48 -5.19
C VAL A 32 8.34 1.81 -6.63
N ASN A 33 9.01 2.78 -7.26
CA ASN A 33 8.68 3.17 -8.62
C ASN A 33 8.99 2.06 -9.64
N ASN A 34 10.07 1.31 -9.42
CA ASN A 34 10.53 0.25 -10.33
C ASN A 34 9.71 -1.04 -10.25
N TRP A 35 8.84 -1.21 -9.25
CA TRP A 35 7.98 -2.39 -9.14
C TRP A 35 6.94 -2.48 -10.26
N GLY A 36 6.80 -3.67 -10.82
CA GLY A 36 5.91 -3.97 -11.93
C GLY A 36 6.38 -3.42 -13.29
N ALA A 37 7.59 -2.88 -13.36
CA ALA A 37 8.23 -2.45 -14.60
C ALA A 37 9.57 -3.17 -14.79
N SER A 38 10.54 -2.87 -13.94
CA SER A 38 11.88 -3.47 -13.99
C SER A 38 12.08 -4.54 -12.91
N ASN A 39 11.38 -4.41 -11.78
CA ASN A 39 11.44 -5.33 -10.67
C ASN A 39 10.08 -5.98 -10.42
N GLU A 40 10.09 -7.24 -10.01
CA GLU A 40 8.89 -7.88 -9.47
C GLU A 40 8.43 -7.18 -8.19
N TYR A 41 7.13 -7.28 -7.92
CA TYR A 41 6.58 -6.81 -6.66
C TYR A 41 7.06 -7.71 -5.52
N PRO A 42 7.55 -7.13 -4.39
CA PRO A 42 7.97 -7.93 -3.25
C PRO A 42 6.83 -8.81 -2.71
N ARG A 43 7.15 -10.04 -2.30
CA ARG A 43 6.16 -11.00 -1.80
C ARG A 43 5.39 -10.50 -0.57
N TYR A 44 6.03 -9.70 0.27
CA TYR A 44 5.42 -9.11 1.47
C TYR A 44 4.46 -7.95 1.16
N LEU A 45 4.51 -7.37 -0.05
CA LEU A 45 3.76 -6.14 -0.35
C LEU A 45 2.24 -6.36 -0.31
N LYS A 46 1.77 -7.52 -0.79
CA LYS A 46 0.34 -7.85 -0.76
C LYS A 46 -0.21 -7.97 0.66
N PRO A 47 0.36 -8.81 1.56
CA PRO A 47 -0.13 -8.90 2.93
C PRO A 47 0.03 -7.57 3.69
N PHE A 48 1.08 -6.78 3.41
CA PHE A 48 1.22 -5.45 3.99
C PHE A 48 0.06 -4.52 3.63
N LEU A 49 -0.26 -4.35 2.33
CA LEU A 49 -1.32 -3.45 1.88
C LEU A 49 -2.70 -3.87 2.43
N LEU A 50 -2.99 -5.18 2.48
CA LEU A 50 -4.22 -5.70 3.06
C LEU A 50 -4.32 -5.43 4.56
N ALA A 51 -3.24 -5.65 5.30
CA ALA A 51 -3.19 -5.37 6.74
C ALA A 51 -3.36 -3.86 7.02
N TYR A 52 -2.70 -3.01 6.23
CA TYR A 52 -2.78 -1.56 6.35
C TYR A 52 -4.20 -1.06 6.07
N ALA A 53 -4.85 -1.53 5.01
CA ALA A 53 -6.24 -1.20 4.69
C ALA A 53 -7.20 -1.60 5.83
N LYS A 54 -7.00 -2.80 6.40
CA LYS A 54 -7.80 -3.29 7.53
C LYS A 54 -7.61 -2.43 8.79
N ALA A 55 -6.37 -2.09 9.13
CA ALA A 55 -6.04 -1.24 10.28
C ALA A 55 -6.68 0.15 10.14
N LYS A 56 -6.55 0.76 8.96
CA LYS A 56 -7.16 2.06 8.67
C LYS A 56 -8.68 2.03 8.84
N LYS A 57 -9.36 1.03 8.28
CA LYS A 57 -10.81 0.86 8.44
C LYS A 57 -11.21 0.70 9.91
N TYR A 58 -10.41 -0.01 10.70
CA TYR A 58 -10.63 -0.14 12.13
C TYR A 58 -10.51 1.22 12.85
N ASP A 59 -9.48 2.00 12.55
CA ASP A 59 -9.29 3.33 13.13
C ASP A 59 -10.43 4.30 12.77
N GLU A 60 -10.95 4.22 11.54
CA GLU A 60 -12.12 4.99 11.10
C GLU A 60 -13.38 4.63 11.91
N LEU A 61 -13.67 3.34 12.07
CA LEU A 61 -14.80 2.86 12.87
C LEU A 61 -14.69 3.22 14.35
N MET A 62 -13.48 3.21 14.91
CA MET A 62 -13.27 3.60 16.31
C MET A 62 -13.41 5.11 16.54
N LYS A 63 -13.15 5.94 15.52
CA LYS A 63 -13.38 7.39 15.58
C LYS A 63 -14.85 7.78 15.46
N GLU A 64 -15.65 7.01 14.73
CA GLU A 64 -17.09 7.26 14.58
C GLU A 64 -17.90 6.90 15.84
N ASN A 65 -17.34 6.09 16.75
CA ASN A 65 -18.00 5.65 17.99
C ASN A 65 -17.61 6.46 19.24
N ASN A 66 -16.85 7.54 19.10
CA ASN A 66 -16.46 8.48 20.18
C ASN A 66 -16.97 9.89 19.87
#